data_AF-A0A7J9XXR7-F1
#
_entry.id   AF-A0A7J9XXR7-F1
#
_cell.length_a   1.000
_cell.length_b   1.000
_cell.length_c   1.000
_cell.angle_alpha   90.00
_cell.angle_beta   90.00
_cell.angle_gamma   90.00
#
_symmetry.space_group_name_H-M   'P 1'
#
loop_
_entity.id
_entity.type
_entity.pdbx_description
1 polymer ?
#
loop_
_entity_poly.entity_id
_entity_poly.type
_entity_poly.pdbx_seq_one_letter_code
_entity_poly.pdbx_strand_id
1 'polypeptide(L)'
;MTHTAPAGPAPRASQDEHLAALGGYEYGWADSDVAGAAAQRGLNEAVVRDISGKKSEPEWMLKLRLKGLRLFERKPMPGWGADLDKIDFDNIKYFVRSTEKQAASWEDLPEDIKNTYDRLGIPEAEKQRLVAGVAAQYESEVVYHKIREDLEEQGVIFKDTDTALKEHPELFQEYFTTVIPV
;
A
#
# COMPACT_ATOMS: atom_id res chain seq x y z
N MET A 1 -31.37 58.64 -9.05
CA MET A 1 -31.33 57.48 -8.15
C MET A 1 -31.04 56.24 -8.98
N THR A 2 -29.76 55.87 -9.06
CA THR A 2 -29.29 54.65 -9.72
C THR A 2 -29.37 53.52 -8.69
N HIS A 3 -30.34 52.62 -8.85
CA HIS A 3 -30.39 51.37 -8.09
C HIS A 3 -29.49 50.35 -8.79
N THR A 4 -28.33 50.06 -8.19
CA THR A 4 -27.51 48.90 -8.53
C THR A 4 -28.00 47.72 -7.69
N ALA A 5 -28.48 46.66 -8.34
CA ALA A 5 -28.82 45.40 -7.64
C ALA A 5 -27.54 44.65 -7.24
N PRO A 6 -27.52 43.93 -6.10
CA PRO A 6 -26.35 43.16 -5.70
C PRO A 6 -26.24 41.89 -6.57
N ALA A 7 -25.03 41.60 -7.04
CA ALA A 7 -24.71 40.34 -7.71
C ALA A 7 -24.88 39.18 -6.71
N GLY A 8 -25.73 38.20 -7.05
CA GLY A 8 -25.88 36.96 -6.28
C GLY A 8 -24.61 36.09 -6.35
N PRO A 9 -24.43 35.15 -5.41
CA PRO A 9 -23.25 34.29 -5.40
C PRO A 9 -23.22 33.41 -6.66
N ALA A 10 -22.03 33.23 -7.21
CA ALA A 10 -21.79 32.37 -8.37
C ALA A 10 -22.35 30.95 -8.13
N PRO A 11 -22.82 30.26 -9.18
CA PRO A 11 -23.40 28.93 -9.04
C PRO A 11 -22.37 27.99 -8.41
N ARG A 12 -22.78 27.29 -7.34
CA ARG A 12 -21.98 26.21 -6.74
C ARG A 12 -21.96 25.06 -7.74
N ALA A 13 -20.76 24.66 -8.15
CA ALA A 13 -20.56 23.48 -8.98
C ALA A 13 -21.30 22.27 -8.36
N SER A 14 -21.94 21.48 -9.23
CA SER A 14 -22.67 20.28 -8.82
C SER A 14 -21.72 19.22 -8.27
N GLN A 15 -22.23 18.31 -7.45
CA GLN A 15 -21.45 17.23 -6.85
C GLN A 15 -20.78 16.36 -7.93
N ASP A 16 -21.41 16.24 -9.10
CA ASP A 16 -20.89 15.53 -10.28
C ASP A 16 -19.70 16.26 -10.93
N GLU A 17 -19.69 17.60 -10.95
CA GLU A 17 -18.54 18.39 -11.40
C GLU A 17 -17.36 18.27 -10.43
N HIS A 18 -17.63 18.14 -9.13
CA HIS A 18 -16.58 17.89 -8.13
C HIS A 18 -15.98 16.48 -8.27
N LEU A 19 -16.81 15.47 -8.55
CA LEU A 19 -16.36 14.10 -8.81
C LEU A 19 -15.59 13.99 -10.14
N ALA A 20 -16.01 14.73 -11.17
CA ALA A 20 -15.29 14.82 -12.45
C ALA A 20 -13.92 15.51 -12.29
N ALA A 21 -13.83 16.54 -11.43
CA ALA A 21 -12.58 17.21 -11.11
C ALA A 21 -11.61 16.31 -10.31
N LEU A 22 -12.13 15.37 -9.50
CA LEU A 22 -11.33 14.37 -8.80
C LEU A 22 -10.90 13.18 -9.69
N GLY A 23 -11.60 12.95 -10.81
CA GLY A 23 -11.29 11.87 -11.75
C GLY A 23 -10.09 12.15 -12.65
N GLY A 24 -9.67 13.41 -12.77
CA GLY A 24 -8.48 13.83 -13.50
C GLY A 24 -7.29 13.96 -12.55
N TYR A 25 -6.58 12.86 -12.30
CA TYR A 25 -5.28 12.90 -11.64
C TYR A 25 -4.34 13.83 -12.42
N GLU A 26 -4.14 15.06 -11.96
CA GLU A 26 -3.40 16.14 -12.67
C GLU A 26 -1.94 15.79 -12.98
N TYR A 27 -1.40 14.73 -12.39
CA TYR A 27 -0.05 14.26 -12.66
C TYR A 27 0.06 13.19 -13.75
N GLY A 28 -1.03 12.66 -14.33
CA GLY A 28 -0.97 11.95 -15.63
C GLY A 28 -0.05 10.71 -15.75
N TRP A 29 0.40 10.11 -14.64
CA TRP A 29 1.24 8.91 -14.66
C TRP A 29 0.36 7.69 -14.37
N ALA A 30 0.26 6.78 -15.34
CA ALA A 30 -0.21 5.42 -15.13
C ALA A 30 0.92 4.48 -15.56
N ASP A 31 1.57 3.83 -14.60
CA ASP A 31 2.50 2.75 -14.91
C ASP A 31 1.74 1.59 -15.55
N SER A 32 2.44 0.79 -16.36
CA SER A 32 1.79 -0.29 -17.12
C SER A 32 1.30 -1.43 -16.19
N ASP A 33 0.00 -1.80 -16.26
CA ASP A 33 -0.64 -2.89 -15.49
C ASP A 33 -0.21 -4.31 -15.94
N VAL A 34 0.99 -4.47 -16.50
CA VAL A 34 1.49 -5.77 -16.97
C VAL A 34 1.60 -6.75 -15.80
N ALA A 35 2.07 -6.27 -14.64
CA ALA A 35 2.18 -7.07 -13.42
C ALA A 35 0.82 -7.46 -12.84
N GLY A 36 -0.17 -6.56 -12.86
CA GLY A 36 -1.48 -6.84 -12.30
C GLY A 36 -2.36 -7.69 -13.22
N ALA A 37 -2.05 -7.83 -14.51
CA ALA A 37 -2.85 -8.63 -15.45
C ALA A 37 -2.95 -10.11 -15.05
N ALA A 38 -1.93 -10.65 -14.37
CA ALA A 38 -1.88 -12.04 -13.90
C ALA A 38 -2.38 -12.23 -12.46
N ALA A 39 -2.72 -11.16 -11.75
CA ALA A 39 -3.13 -11.24 -10.35
C ALA A 39 -4.54 -11.85 -10.21
N GLN A 40 -4.68 -12.78 -9.27
CA GLN A 40 -5.98 -13.34 -8.93
C GLN A 40 -6.87 -12.27 -8.31
N ARG A 41 -8.13 -12.25 -8.74
CA ARG A 41 -9.16 -11.38 -8.18
C ARG A 41 -9.95 -12.12 -7.10
N GLY A 42 -10.44 -11.33 -6.17
CA GLY A 42 -11.44 -11.74 -5.19
C GLY A 42 -10.88 -12.09 -3.84
N LEU A 43 -11.78 -12.06 -2.85
CA LEU A 43 -11.45 -12.27 -1.45
C LEU A 43 -11.98 -13.63 -1.01
N ASN A 44 -11.15 -14.65 -1.14
CA ASN A 44 -11.49 -16.01 -0.77
C ASN A 44 -10.29 -16.77 -0.22
N GLU A 45 -10.54 -17.96 0.32
CA GLU A 45 -9.52 -18.79 0.94
C GLU A 45 -8.39 -19.18 -0.03
N ALA A 46 -8.68 -19.43 -1.30
CA ALA A 46 -7.68 -19.79 -2.29
C ALA A 46 -6.69 -18.63 -2.52
N VAL A 47 -7.20 -17.40 -2.66
CA VAL A 47 -6.37 -16.19 -2.78
C VAL A 47 -5.53 -15.95 -1.53
N VAL A 48 -6.11 -16.11 -0.33
CA VAL A 48 -5.35 -15.96 0.93
C VAL A 48 -4.20 -16.96 1.03
N ARG A 49 -4.44 -18.23 0.66
CA ARG A 49 -3.41 -19.28 0.65
C ARG A 49 -2.33 -19.01 -0.39
N ASP A 50 -2.71 -18.58 -1.58
CA ASP A 50 -1.79 -18.23 -2.66
C ASP A 50 -0.86 -17.07 -2.24
N ILE A 51 -1.40 -16.00 -1.65
CA ILE A 51 -0.59 -14.88 -1.13
C ILE A 51 0.40 -15.35 -0.07
N SER A 52 -0.07 -16.14 0.90
CA SER A 52 0.76 -16.64 2.00
C SER A 52 1.89 -17.54 1.49
N GLY A 53 1.59 -18.39 0.49
CA GLY A 53 2.58 -19.22 -0.20
C GLY A 53 3.60 -18.39 -0.98
N LYS A 54 3.15 -17.37 -1.73
CA LYS A 54 4.04 -16.46 -2.48
C LYS A 54 4.98 -15.65 -1.59
N LYS A 55 4.55 -15.34 -0.37
CA LYS A 55 5.37 -14.65 0.65
C LYS A 55 6.25 -15.61 1.47
N SER A 56 6.07 -16.92 1.30
CA SER A 56 6.74 -17.97 2.08
C SER A 56 6.54 -17.81 3.59
N GLU A 57 5.29 -17.59 3.99
CA GLU A 57 4.94 -17.37 5.40
C GLU A 57 4.89 -18.68 6.21
N PRO A 58 5.18 -18.61 7.52
CA PRO A 58 4.97 -19.75 8.40
C PRO A 58 3.47 -20.07 8.56
N GLU A 59 3.18 -21.35 8.83
CA GLU A 59 1.81 -21.89 8.96
C GLU A 59 0.91 -21.10 9.93
N TRP A 60 1.48 -20.55 11.01
CA TRP A 60 0.72 -19.77 11.99
C TRP A 60 0.20 -18.46 11.42
N MET A 61 0.97 -17.83 10.52
CA MET A 61 0.56 -16.59 9.84
C MET A 61 -0.58 -16.88 8.86
N LEU A 62 -0.48 -17.97 8.09
CA LEU A 62 -1.58 -18.42 7.22
C LEU A 62 -2.88 -18.64 8.02
N LYS A 63 -2.80 -19.32 9.16
CA LYS A 63 -3.95 -19.54 10.04
C LYS A 63 -4.56 -18.23 10.54
N LEU A 64 -3.73 -17.24 10.87
CA LEU A 64 -4.17 -15.90 11.28
C LEU A 64 -4.88 -15.18 10.13
N ARG A 65 -4.32 -15.20 8.92
CA ARG A 65 -4.97 -14.62 7.72
C ARG A 65 -6.33 -15.25 7.44
N LEU A 66 -6.42 -16.58 7.50
CA LEU A 66 -7.68 -17.31 7.32
C LEU A 66 -8.69 -17.00 8.42
N LYS A 67 -8.23 -16.74 9.66
CA LYS A 67 -9.09 -16.25 10.74
C LYS A 67 -9.67 -14.88 10.39
N GLY A 68 -8.85 -13.98 9.85
CA GLY A 68 -9.28 -12.66 9.37
C GLY A 68 -10.34 -12.74 8.29
N LEU A 69 -10.15 -13.60 7.28
CA LEU A 69 -11.14 -13.83 6.23
C LEU A 69 -12.49 -14.27 6.81
N ARG A 70 -12.50 -15.29 7.68
CA ARG A 70 -13.74 -15.77 8.33
C ARG A 70 -14.44 -14.69 9.15
N LEU A 71 -13.68 -13.79 9.76
CA LEU A 71 -14.24 -12.69 10.54
C LEU A 71 -14.83 -11.60 9.66
N PHE A 72 -14.15 -11.30 8.55
CA PHE A 72 -14.65 -10.39 7.52
C PHE A 72 -15.99 -10.89 6.98
N GLU A 73 -16.07 -12.16 6.55
CA GLU A 73 -17.31 -12.77 6.02
C GLU A 73 -18.47 -12.78 7.04
N ARG A 74 -18.16 -12.87 8.33
CA ARG A 74 -19.17 -12.89 9.40
C ARG A 74 -19.65 -11.50 9.81
N LYS A 75 -18.82 -10.47 9.66
CA LYS A 75 -19.14 -9.11 10.13
C LYS A 75 -19.99 -8.41 9.07
N PRO A 76 -21.10 -7.76 9.45
CA PRO A 76 -21.85 -6.93 8.52
C PRO A 76 -21.01 -5.72 8.10
N MET A 77 -21.25 -5.23 6.89
CA MET A 77 -20.68 -3.97 6.42
C MET A 77 -21.10 -2.82 7.36
N PRO A 78 -20.19 -1.92 7.74
CA PRO A 78 -20.54 -0.80 8.60
C PRO A 78 -21.48 0.15 7.87
N GLY A 79 -22.63 0.46 8.48
CA GLY A 79 -23.62 1.39 7.91
C GLY A 79 -23.34 2.87 8.24
N TRP A 80 -22.16 3.19 8.75
CA TRP A 80 -21.75 4.55 9.09
C TRP A 80 -20.53 4.95 8.27
N GLY A 81 -20.42 6.24 7.93
CA GLY A 81 -19.34 6.76 7.09
C GLY A 81 -19.72 6.78 5.61
N ALA A 82 -18.80 6.36 4.75
CA ALA A 82 -19.03 6.27 3.31
C ALA A 82 -19.97 5.10 2.98
N ASP A 83 -20.70 5.24 1.87
CA ASP A 83 -21.49 4.14 1.31
C ASP A 83 -20.53 3.07 0.73
N LEU A 84 -20.63 1.85 1.25
CA LEU A 84 -19.78 0.72 0.87
C LEU A 84 -20.56 -0.36 0.09
N ASP A 85 -21.85 -0.16 -0.20
CA ASP A 85 -22.71 -1.17 -0.83
C ASP A 85 -22.27 -1.48 -2.28
N LYS A 86 -21.49 -0.59 -2.88
CA LYS A 86 -20.98 -0.71 -4.25
C LYS A 86 -19.63 -1.44 -4.34
N ILE A 87 -19.03 -1.82 -3.21
CA ILE A 87 -17.73 -2.49 -3.23
C ILE A 87 -17.92 -3.95 -3.65
N ASP A 88 -17.44 -4.27 -4.85
CA ASP A 88 -17.33 -5.64 -5.34
C ASP A 88 -15.98 -6.23 -4.90
N PHE A 89 -15.97 -6.87 -3.73
CA PHE A 89 -14.78 -7.50 -3.15
C PHE A 89 -14.25 -8.64 -4.01
N ASP A 90 -15.08 -9.27 -4.85
CA ASP A 90 -14.68 -10.38 -5.72
C ASP A 90 -13.91 -9.91 -6.95
N ASN A 91 -14.06 -8.64 -7.32
CA ASN A 91 -13.38 -8.06 -8.47
C ASN A 91 -12.08 -7.32 -8.12
N ILE A 92 -11.69 -7.24 -6.84
CA ILE A 92 -10.46 -6.56 -6.42
C ILE A 92 -9.25 -7.49 -6.57
N LYS A 93 -8.12 -6.96 -7.06
CA LYS A 93 -6.81 -7.62 -7.02
C LYS A 93 -6.15 -7.31 -5.66
N TYR A 94 -6.11 -8.27 -4.74
CA TYR A 94 -5.58 -8.04 -3.38
C TYR A 94 -4.06 -8.17 -3.28
N PHE A 95 -3.42 -8.77 -4.28
CA PHE A 95 -1.99 -8.98 -4.30
C PHE A 95 -1.46 -8.93 -5.72
N VAL A 96 -0.56 -7.99 -5.97
CA VAL A 96 0.15 -7.82 -7.23
C VAL A 96 1.64 -7.81 -6.92
N ARG A 97 2.38 -8.67 -7.61
CA ARG A 97 3.84 -8.72 -7.55
C ARG A 97 4.39 -8.23 -8.88
N SER A 98 5.01 -7.06 -8.88
CA SER A 98 5.63 -6.44 -10.05
C SER A 98 7.06 -6.90 -10.29
N THR A 99 7.77 -7.33 -9.24
CA THR A 99 9.13 -7.85 -9.33
C THR A 99 9.31 -9.11 -8.49
N GLU A 100 10.16 -10.02 -8.96
CA GLU A 100 10.50 -11.26 -8.23
C GLU A 100 11.47 -11.01 -7.06
N LYS A 101 12.18 -9.86 -7.05
CA LYS A 101 13.24 -9.56 -6.08
C LYS A 101 13.18 -8.11 -5.62
N GLN A 102 13.50 -7.89 -4.35
CA GLN A 102 13.82 -6.58 -3.80
C GLN A 102 15.16 -6.10 -4.39
N ALA A 103 15.26 -4.82 -4.71
CA ALA A 103 16.51 -4.22 -5.16
C ALA A 103 17.43 -4.01 -3.96
N ALA A 104 18.69 -4.47 -4.08
CA ALA A 104 19.69 -4.32 -3.03
C ALA A 104 20.32 -2.93 -3.05
N SER A 105 20.35 -2.29 -4.22
CA SER A 105 20.80 -0.92 -4.37
C SER A 105 19.85 -0.11 -5.25
N TRP A 106 20.03 1.21 -5.23
CA TRP A 106 19.27 2.11 -6.09
C TRP A 106 19.42 1.76 -7.56
N GLU A 107 20.61 1.34 -7.98
CA GLU A 107 20.93 0.95 -9.36
C GLU A 107 20.23 -0.33 -9.81
N ASP A 108 19.76 -1.15 -8.87
CA ASP A 108 19.06 -2.41 -9.16
C ASP A 108 17.55 -2.21 -9.36
N LEU A 109 17.02 -1.01 -9.09
CA LEU A 109 15.59 -0.73 -9.26
C LEU A 109 15.19 -0.70 -10.75
N PRO A 110 14.00 -1.21 -11.09
CA PRO A 110 13.35 -0.97 -12.38
C PRO A 110 13.29 0.53 -12.73
N GLU A 111 13.36 0.85 -14.02
CA GLU A 111 13.52 2.22 -14.51
C GLU A 111 12.29 3.10 -14.26
N ASP A 112 11.09 2.52 -14.33
CA ASP A 112 9.81 3.12 -13.92
C ASP A 112 9.80 3.54 -12.44
N ILE A 113 10.29 2.66 -11.56
CA ILE A 113 10.38 2.93 -10.11
C ILE A 113 11.44 4.00 -9.83
N LYS A 114 12.64 3.90 -10.43
CA LYS A 114 13.70 4.92 -10.31
C LYS A 114 13.21 6.31 -10.69
N ASN A 115 12.56 6.43 -11.84
CA ASN A 115 12.04 7.71 -12.34
C ASN A 115 11.04 8.32 -11.36
N THR A 116 10.19 7.51 -10.74
CA THR A 116 9.23 7.97 -9.73
C THR A 116 9.94 8.48 -8.48
N TYR A 117 10.93 7.75 -7.97
CA TYR A 117 11.62 8.12 -6.74
C TYR A 117 12.64 9.26 -6.92
N ASP A 118 13.28 9.38 -8.10
CA ASP A 118 14.12 10.52 -8.48
C ASP A 118 13.31 11.81 -8.46
N ARG A 119 12.07 11.78 -8.98
CA ARG A 119 11.15 12.93 -8.93
C ARG A 119 10.73 13.29 -7.51
N LEU A 120 10.64 12.30 -6.61
CA LEU A 120 10.37 12.52 -5.18
C LEU A 120 11.61 13.01 -4.40
N GLY A 121 12.80 13.03 -5.02
CA GLY A 121 14.04 13.51 -4.39
C GLY A 121 14.63 12.56 -3.34
N ILE A 122 14.22 11.29 -3.33
CA ILE A 122 14.64 10.30 -2.32
C ILE A 122 16.15 10.04 -2.30
N PRO A 123 16.85 9.87 -3.45
CA PRO A 123 18.30 9.62 -3.45
C PRO A 123 19.10 10.75 -2.83
N GLU A 124 18.68 11.99 -3.07
CA GLU A 124 19.37 13.16 -2.54
C GLU A 124 19.13 13.29 -1.03
N ALA A 125 17.90 13.05 -0.56
CA ALA A 125 17.59 13.01 0.86
C ALA A 125 18.39 11.94 1.62
N GLU A 126 18.60 10.77 0.99
CA GLU A 126 19.41 9.70 1.55
C GLU A 126 20.90 10.07 1.62
N LYS A 127 21.47 10.60 0.52
CA LYS A 127 22.88 11.06 0.47
C LYS A 127 23.16 12.15 1.50
N GLN A 128 22.22 13.08 1.68
CA GLN A 128 22.32 14.15 2.66
C GLN A 128 22.02 13.69 4.11
N ARG A 129 21.74 12.40 4.32
CA ARG A 129 21.32 11.82 5.62
C ARG A 129 20.11 12.52 6.25
N LEU A 130 19.26 13.14 5.42
CA LEU A 130 18.02 13.79 5.86
C LEU A 130 16.96 12.77 6.29
N VAL A 131 17.12 11.52 5.89
CA VAL A 131 16.26 10.40 6.26
C VAL A 131 17.07 9.35 7.03
N ALA A 132 16.49 8.82 8.11
CA ALA A 132 17.12 7.81 8.97
C ALA A 132 17.02 6.39 8.38
N GLY A 133 16.07 6.20 7.48
CA GLY A 133 15.86 5.00 6.67
C GLY A 133 14.75 5.25 5.65
N VAL A 134 14.72 4.45 4.60
CA VAL A 134 13.71 4.50 3.54
C VAL A 134 13.25 3.08 3.28
N ALA A 135 11.93 2.88 3.30
CA ALA A 135 11.28 1.69 2.78
C ALA A 135 10.33 2.13 1.67
N ALA A 136 10.49 1.53 0.51
CA ALA A 136 9.77 1.83 -0.72
C ALA A 136 8.80 0.68 -0.99
N GLN A 137 7.51 0.91 -0.85
CA GLN A 137 6.51 -0.07 -1.25
C GLN A 137 5.97 0.28 -2.64
N TYR A 138 6.08 -0.66 -3.56
CA TYR A 138 5.48 -0.58 -4.88
C TYR A 138 4.56 -1.79 -5.06
N GLU A 139 3.31 -1.53 -5.40
CA GLU A 139 2.24 -2.54 -5.36
C GLU A 139 2.16 -3.22 -3.97
N SER A 140 2.23 -4.55 -3.93
CA SER A 140 2.09 -5.35 -2.69
C SER A 140 3.42 -5.73 -2.04
N GLU A 141 4.55 -5.19 -2.52
CA GLU A 141 5.90 -5.59 -2.13
C GLU A 141 6.78 -4.38 -1.81
N VAL A 142 7.72 -4.56 -0.88
CA VAL A 142 8.77 -3.57 -0.63
C VAL A 142 9.88 -3.79 -1.64
N VAL A 143 10.13 -2.80 -2.50
CA VAL A 143 11.09 -2.88 -3.62
C VAL A 143 12.46 -2.30 -3.27
N TYR A 144 12.54 -1.45 -2.25
CA TYR A 144 13.79 -0.88 -1.74
C TYR A 144 13.70 -0.68 -0.23
N HIS A 145 14.76 -1.06 0.47
CA HIS A 145 14.86 -0.92 1.92
C HIS A 145 16.30 -0.53 2.28
N LYS A 146 16.45 0.55 3.05
CA LYS A 146 17.75 0.98 3.58
C LYS A 146 17.60 1.69 4.91
N ILE A 147 18.47 1.39 5.85
CA ILE A 147 18.63 2.09 7.12
C ILE A 147 20.07 2.62 7.20
N ARG A 148 20.31 3.67 7.98
CA ARG A 148 21.66 4.07 8.31
C ARG A 148 22.35 3.03 9.21
N GLU A 149 23.58 2.69 8.86
CA GLU A 149 24.42 1.72 9.58
C GLU A 149 24.62 2.08 11.06
N ASP A 150 24.72 3.37 11.41
CA ASP A 150 24.91 3.81 12.79
C ASP A 150 23.70 3.53 13.71
N LEU A 151 22.51 3.33 13.13
CA LEU A 151 21.32 2.91 13.86
C LEU A 151 21.27 1.39 14.03
N GLU A 152 21.73 0.63 13.01
CA GLU A 152 21.85 -0.83 13.11
C GLU A 152 22.87 -1.22 14.20
N GLU A 153 24.00 -0.50 14.28
CA GLU A 153 25.00 -0.69 15.35
C GLU A 153 24.44 -0.45 16.75
N GLN A 154 23.40 0.38 16.88
CA GLN A 154 22.69 0.63 18.13
C GLN A 154 21.58 -0.40 18.42
N GLY A 155 21.40 -1.39 17.53
CA GLY A 155 20.39 -2.44 17.66
C GLY A 155 19.01 -2.07 17.13
N VAL A 156 18.89 -1.00 16.32
CA VAL A 156 17.62 -0.64 15.68
C VAL A 156 17.31 -1.65 14.57
N ILE A 157 16.15 -2.31 14.69
CA ILE A 157 15.62 -3.20 13.65
C ILE A 157 14.61 -2.40 12.81
N PHE A 158 15.04 -1.95 11.64
CA PHE A 158 14.14 -1.39 10.63
C PHE A 158 14.07 -2.39 9.47
N LYS A 159 12.92 -3.03 9.28
CA LYS A 159 12.70 -4.07 8.25
C LYS A 159 11.27 -3.96 7.73
N ASP A 160 11.03 -4.45 6.51
CA ASP A 160 9.67 -4.68 6.04
C ASP A 160 9.01 -5.86 6.77
N THR A 161 7.68 -5.95 6.68
CA THR A 161 6.88 -6.95 7.38
C THR A 161 7.26 -8.38 7.01
N ASP A 162 7.51 -8.66 5.74
CA ASP A 162 7.79 -10.02 5.26
C ASP A 162 9.18 -10.48 5.72
N THR A 163 10.17 -9.58 5.66
CA THR A 163 11.53 -9.82 6.14
C THR A 163 11.56 -9.97 7.66
N ALA A 164 10.87 -9.08 8.40
CA ALA A 164 10.79 -9.15 9.86
C ALA A 164 10.16 -10.47 10.34
N LEU A 165 9.13 -10.96 9.66
CA LEU A 165 8.50 -12.25 9.96
C LEU A 165 9.47 -13.44 9.80
N LYS A 166 10.42 -13.35 8.88
CA LYS A 166 11.40 -14.41 8.60
C LYS A 166 12.63 -14.34 9.49
N GLU A 167 13.19 -13.14 9.67
CA GLU A 167 14.46 -12.92 10.38
C GLU A 167 14.28 -12.74 11.89
N HIS A 168 13.13 -12.22 12.34
CA HIS A 168 12.82 -11.96 13.75
C HIS A 168 11.46 -12.57 14.17
N PRO A 169 11.22 -13.87 13.93
CA PRO A 169 9.91 -14.49 14.13
C PRO A 169 9.42 -14.41 15.58
N GLU A 170 10.32 -14.45 16.56
CA GLU A 170 9.99 -14.35 17.99
C GLU A 170 9.41 -12.98 18.36
N LEU A 171 10.07 -11.90 17.96
CA LEU A 171 9.58 -10.54 18.19
C LEU A 171 8.31 -10.30 17.40
N PHE A 172 8.29 -10.76 16.14
CA PHE A 172 7.13 -10.58 15.28
C PHE A 172 5.90 -11.27 15.88
N GLN A 173 6.02 -12.53 16.29
CA GLN A 173 4.90 -13.28 16.85
C GLN A 173 4.45 -12.75 18.21
N GLU A 174 5.36 -12.20 19.03
CA GLU A 174 5.03 -11.59 20.32
C GLU A 174 4.12 -10.36 20.15
N TYR A 175 4.40 -9.50 19.18
CA TYR A 175 3.73 -8.21 19.04
C TYR A 175 2.66 -8.14 17.95
N PHE A 176 2.71 -9.00 16.93
CA PHE A 176 1.80 -8.91 15.80
C PHE A 176 0.35 -9.16 16.20
N THR A 177 -0.57 -8.29 15.77
CA THR A 177 -2.01 -8.32 16.09
C THR A 177 -2.38 -8.20 17.57
N THR A 178 -1.46 -7.76 18.44
CA THR A 178 -1.77 -7.53 19.86
C THR A 178 -2.63 -6.27 20.08
N VAL A 179 -2.37 -5.21 19.32
CA VAL A 179 -3.10 -3.93 19.39
C VAL A 179 -4.37 -3.96 18.53
N ILE A 180 -4.27 -4.52 17.33
CA ILE A 180 -5.40 -4.69 16.40
C ILE A 180 -5.63 -6.19 16.23
N PRO A 181 -6.50 -6.81 17.05
CA PRO A 181 -6.72 -8.24 17.02
C PRO A 181 -7.52 -8.66 15.80
N VAL A 182 -7.14 -9.83 15.28
CA VAL A 182 -7.93 -10.60 14.33
C VAL A 182 -8.92 -11.45 15.11
#